data_AF-A0A6I6MLK9-F1
#
_entry.id   AF-A0A6I6MLK9-F1
#
_cell.length_a   1.000
_cell.length_b   1.000
_cell.length_c   1.000
_cell.angle_alpha   90.00
_cell.angle_beta   90.00
_cell.angle_gamma   90.00
#
_symmetry.space_group_name_H-M   'P 1'
#
loop_
_entity.id
_entity.type
_entity.pdbx_description
1 polymer ?
#
loop_
_entity_poly.entity_id
_entity_poly.type
_entity_poly.pdbx_seq_one_letter_code
_entity_poly.pdbx_strand_id
1 'polypeptide(L)'
;MALTDAQREAIYRLARREQNYVRFFRYLSELKLNMRQSSVAVVEDHSGLNHKNSLDLMRQIAETGVAEMHSGGGEPSYLMWRDDVDIREVGKSADKPLR
;
A
#
# COMPACT_ATOMS: atom_id res chain seq x y z
N MET A 1 5.18 -14.84 4.49
CA MET A 1 3.92 -15.62 4.45
C MET A 1 3.16 -15.24 3.20
N ALA A 2 2.40 -16.17 2.60
CA ALA A 2 1.51 -15.83 1.50
C ALA A 2 0.35 -14.95 2.04
N LEU A 3 -0.11 -13.98 1.24
CA LEU A 3 -1.28 -13.16 1.58
C LEU A 3 -2.51 -14.04 1.76
N THR A 4 -3.31 -13.75 2.78
CA THR A 4 -4.61 -14.40 2.97
C THR A 4 -5.59 -13.97 1.88
N ASP A 5 -6.60 -14.78 1.59
CA ASP A 5 -7.59 -14.45 0.56
C ASP A 5 -8.33 -13.14 0.87
N ALA A 6 -8.59 -12.86 2.15
CA ALA A 6 -9.16 -11.59 2.59
C ALA A 6 -8.27 -10.39 2.27
N GLN A 7 -6.95 -10.51 2.50
CA GLN A 7 -5.99 -9.45 2.16
C GLN A 7 -5.91 -9.24 0.65
N ARG A 8 -5.88 -10.33 -0.12
CA ARG A 8 -5.85 -10.26 -1.59
C ARG A 8 -7.10 -9.60 -2.17
N GLU A 9 -8.28 -9.96 -1.66
CA GLU A 9 -9.55 -9.35 -2.06
C GLU A 9 -9.64 -7.87 -1.66
N ALA A 10 -9.16 -7.50 -0.48
CA ALA A 10 -9.09 -6.10 -0.04
C ALA A 10 -8.17 -5.27 -0.94
N ILE A 11 -6.98 -5.80 -1.27
CA ILE A 11 -6.05 -5.19 -2.24
C ILE A 11 -6.72 -5.03 -3.60
N TYR A 12 -7.43 -6.07 -4.07
CA TYR A 12 -8.13 -6.06 -5.34
C TYR A 12 -9.22 -4.97 -5.42
N ARG A 13 -10.05 -4.87 -4.37
CA ARG A 13 -11.10 -3.84 -4.29
C ARG A 13 -10.54 -2.43 -4.24
N LEU A 14 -9.51 -2.22 -3.43
CA LEU A 14 -8.83 -0.93 -3.31
C LEU A 14 -8.32 -0.48 -4.68
N ALA A 15 -7.56 -1.33 -5.35
CA ALA A 15 -6.91 -0.92 -6.57
C ALA A 15 -7.91 -0.76 -7.74
N ARG A 16 -9.06 -1.48 -7.76
CA ARG A 16 -10.16 -1.25 -8.72
C ARG A 16 -10.79 0.14 -8.57
N ARG A 17 -10.79 0.70 -7.36
CA ARG A 17 -11.34 2.03 -7.06
C ARG A 17 -10.46 3.17 -7.59
N GLU A 18 -9.15 2.97 -7.60
CA GLU A 18 -8.15 3.99 -7.96
C GLU A 18 -7.87 4.15 -9.47
N GLN A 19 -8.57 3.40 -10.34
CA GLN A 19 -8.53 3.46 -11.82
C GLN A 19 -7.16 3.28 -12.51
N ASN A 20 -6.01 3.39 -11.83
CA ASN A 20 -4.67 3.17 -12.39
C ASN A 20 -3.79 2.29 -11.48
N TYR A 21 -4.20 1.04 -11.52
CA TYR A 21 -4.00 -0.06 -10.59
C TYR A 21 -2.57 -0.63 -10.49
N VAL A 22 -1.97 -0.97 -11.63
CA VAL A 22 -0.73 -1.76 -11.71
C VAL A 22 0.51 -0.89 -11.46
N ARG A 23 0.50 0.36 -11.91
CA ARG A 23 1.59 1.30 -11.66
C ARG A 23 1.72 1.60 -10.17
N PHE A 24 0.59 1.82 -9.51
CA PHE A 24 0.53 2.23 -8.12
C PHE A 24 1.03 1.14 -7.16
N PHE A 25 0.63 -0.13 -7.35
CA PHE A 25 1.10 -1.21 -6.48
C PHE A 25 2.50 -1.72 -6.82
N ARG A 26 2.90 -1.71 -8.09
CA ARG A 26 4.31 -1.94 -8.46
C ARG A 26 5.20 -0.91 -7.78
N TYR A 27 4.74 0.33 -7.74
CA TYR A 27 5.42 1.43 -7.07
C TYR A 27 5.49 1.25 -5.53
N LEU A 28 4.38 0.90 -4.85
CA LEU A 28 4.40 0.54 -3.43
C LEU A 28 5.29 -0.68 -3.13
N SER A 29 5.35 -1.63 -4.06
CA SER A 29 6.19 -2.81 -3.96
C SER A 29 7.68 -2.46 -4.05
N GLU A 30 8.04 -1.51 -4.92
CA GLU A 30 9.38 -0.94 -5.04
C GLU A 30 9.77 -0.11 -3.79
N LEU A 31 8.81 0.61 -3.18
CA LEU A 31 9.03 1.32 -1.92
C LEU A 31 9.32 0.37 -0.75
N LYS A 32 8.50 -0.68 -0.56
CA LYS A 32 8.72 -1.66 0.52
C LYS A 32 10.04 -2.43 0.35
N LEU A 33 10.40 -2.78 -0.89
CA LEU A 33 11.63 -3.53 -1.18
C LEU A 33 12.89 -2.79 -0.69
N ASN A 34 12.86 -1.47 -0.71
CA ASN A 34 13.99 -0.62 -0.32
C ASN A 34 13.83 -0.02 1.08
N MET A 35 12.61 0.05 1.62
CA MET A 35 12.33 0.73 2.89
C MET A 35 11.32 -0.04 3.75
N ARG A 36 11.72 -0.32 4.99
CA ARG A 36 10.83 -0.93 6.01
C ARG A 36 9.67 -0.01 6.41
N GLN A 37 9.81 1.28 6.17
CA GLN A 37 8.83 2.32 6.41
C GLN A 37 8.71 3.26 5.21
N SER A 38 7.52 3.75 4.91
CA SER A 38 7.28 4.71 3.82
C SER A 38 6.54 5.92 4.35
N SER A 39 7.20 7.09 4.39
CA SER A 39 6.57 8.34 4.86
C SER A 39 5.54 8.87 3.86
N VAL A 40 4.65 9.73 4.33
CA VAL A 40 3.64 10.40 3.49
C VAL A 40 4.29 11.19 2.37
N ALA A 41 5.44 11.83 2.62
CA ALA A 41 6.19 12.55 1.59
C ALA A 41 6.70 11.61 0.49
N VAL A 42 7.20 10.43 0.86
CA VAL A 42 7.61 9.40 -0.11
C VAL A 42 6.42 8.96 -0.96
N VAL A 43 5.25 8.74 -0.32
CA VAL A 43 4.01 8.37 -1.00
C VAL A 43 3.53 9.48 -1.94
N GLU A 44 3.57 10.74 -1.53
CA GLU A 44 3.26 11.90 -2.38
C GLU A 44 4.16 11.95 -3.61
N ASP A 45 5.48 11.88 -3.40
CA ASP A 45 6.48 12.08 -4.45
C ASP A 45 6.33 11.11 -5.62
N HIS A 46 5.96 9.85 -5.36
CA HIS A 46 5.81 8.89 -6.45
C HIS A 46 4.43 8.29 -6.70
N SER A 47 3.41 8.67 -5.93
CA SER A 47 2.02 8.60 -6.41
C SER A 47 1.60 9.83 -7.23
N GLY A 48 2.29 10.97 -7.06
CA GLY A 48 1.88 12.26 -7.62
C GLY A 48 0.61 12.82 -6.97
N LEU A 49 0.18 12.25 -5.84
CA LEU A 49 -0.98 12.71 -5.08
C LEU A 49 -0.61 13.85 -4.14
N ASN A 50 -1.58 14.72 -3.87
CA ASN A 50 -1.43 15.72 -2.82
C ASN A 50 -1.47 15.08 -1.41
N HIS A 51 -1.02 15.82 -0.40
CA HIS A 51 -0.95 15.35 0.98
C HIS A 51 -2.22 14.67 1.51
N LYS A 52 -3.39 15.27 1.27
CA LYS A 52 -4.67 14.72 1.74
C LYS A 52 -4.96 13.36 1.10
N ASN A 53 -4.80 13.28 -0.22
CA ASN A 53 -5.04 12.05 -0.97
C ASN A 53 -4.01 10.97 -0.63
N SER A 54 -2.76 11.35 -0.38
CA SER A 54 -1.70 10.45 0.09
C SER A 54 -2.01 9.86 1.47
N LEU A 55 -2.50 10.67 2.42
CA LEU A 55 -2.93 10.18 3.73
C LEU A 55 -4.13 9.24 3.65
N ASP A 56 -5.14 9.56 2.85
CA ASP A 56 -6.30 8.69 2.65
C ASP A 56 -5.89 7.38 1.98
N LEU A 57 -4.95 7.43 1.05
CA LEU A 57 -4.37 6.25 0.43
C LEU A 57 -3.59 5.39 1.44
N MET A 58 -2.75 6.00 2.28
CA MET A 58 -2.05 5.28 3.35
C MET A 58 -3.02 4.59 4.30
N ARG A 59 -4.14 5.24 4.65
CA ARG A 59 -5.20 4.64 5.47
C ARG A 59 -5.80 3.42 4.78
N GLN A 60 -6.13 3.53 3.50
CA GLN A 60 -6.68 2.41 2.72
C GLN A 60 -5.70 1.25 2.58
N ILE A 61 -4.39 1.51 2.43
CA ILE A 61 -3.36 0.46 2.43
C ILE A 61 -3.33 -0.23 3.79
N ALA A 62 -3.39 0.52 4.90
CA ALA A 62 -3.40 -0.05 6.23
C ALA A 62 -4.64 -0.93 6.47
N GLU A 63 -5.80 -0.56 5.93
CA GLU A 63 -7.03 -1.37 5.97
C GLU A 63 -6.89 -2.73 5.27
N THR A 64 -6.00 -2.86 4.28
CA THR A 64 -5.69 -4.16 3.66
C THR A 64 -4.87 -5.08 4.56
N GLY A 65 -4.34 -4.57 5.67
CA GLY A 65 -3.56 -5.34 6.65
C GLY A 65 -2.16 -5.71 6.18
N VAL A 66 -1.64 -5.11 5.10
CA VAL A 66 -0.27 -5.33 4.61
C VAL A 66 0.77 -4.39 5.23
N ALA A 67 0.29 -3.30 5.80
CA ALA A 67 1.07 -2.28 6.49
C ALA A 67 0.24 -1.70 7.64
N GLU A 68 0.91 -1.04 8.57
CA GLU A 68 0.28 -0.27 9.65
C GLU A 68 0.56 1.21 9.40
N MET A 69 -0.48 2.05 9.49
CA MET A 69 -0.32 3.49 9.36
C MET A 69 -0.08 4.10 10.75
N HIS A 70 1.01 4.86 10.87
CA HIS A 70 1.31 5.68 12.03
C HIS A 70 1.06 7.15 11.67
N SER A 71 0.08 7.77 12.33
CA SER A 71 -0.18 9.21 12.22
C SER A 71 0.72 9.96 13.19
N GLY A 72 1.62 10.80 12.66
CA GLY A 72 2.54 11.57 13.50
C GLY A 72 1.89 12.84 14.06
N GLY A 73 1.89 12.97 15.39
CA GLY A 73 1.51 14.19 16.11
C GLY A 73 2.66 15.20 16.20
N GLY A 74 3.37 15.45 15.10
CA GLY A 74 4.57 16.30 15.04
C GLY A 74 5.64 15.80 14.06
N GLU A 75 5.58 14.52 13.67
CA GLU A 75 6.39 13.93 12.61
C GLU A 75 5.53 13.57 11.39
N PRO A 76 6.13 13.39 10.19
CA PRO A 76 5.40 12.93 9.02
C PRO A 76 4.78 11.55 9.27
N SER A 77 3.49 11.40 8.94
CA SER A 77 2.82 10.10 8.94
C SER A 77 3.59 9.10 8.07
N TYR A 78 3.61 7.82 8.45
CA TYR A 78 4.27 6.78 7.67
C TYR A 78 3.53 5.45 7.71
N LEU A 79 3.78 4.62 6.70
CA LEU A 79 3.40 3.22 6.64
C LEU A 79 4.55 2.37 7.16
N MET A 80 4.30 1.51 8.13
CA MET A 80 5.19 0.45 8.55
C MET A 80 4.76 -0.84 7.88
N TRP A 81 5.58 -1.36 6.97
CA TRP A 81 5.23 -2.58 6.27
C TRP A 81 5.42 -3.80 7.16
N ARG A 82 4.46 -4.73 7.15
CA ARG A 82 4.61 -5.94 7.95
C ARG A 82 5.70 -6.84 7.35
N ASP A 83 6.59 -7.33 8.21
CA ASP A 83 7.70 -8.20 7.82
C ASP A 83 7.23 -9.57 7.30
N ASP A 84 6.03 -10.01 7.70
CA ASP A 84 5.43 -11.30 7.33
C ASP A 84 4.76 -11.30 5.93
N VAL A 85 4.56 -10.13 5.33
CA VAL A 85 3.89 -9.98 4.03
C VAL A 85 4.89 -10.02 2.87
N ASP A 86 4.76 -11.02 1.99
CA ASP A 86 5.55 -11.10 0.75
C ASP A 86 5.06 -10.07 -0.28
N ILE A 87 5.92 -9.11 -0.61
CA ILE A 87 5.61 -8.02 -1.52
C ILE A 87 5.38 -8.49 -2.97
N ARG A 88 5.96 -9.62 -3.35
CA ARG A 88 5.73 -10.22 -4.68
C ARG A 88 4.31 -10.75 -4.82
N GLU A 89 3.67 -11.12 -3.70
CA GLU A 89 2.28 -11.55 -3.68
C GLU A 89 1.30 -10.38 -3.72
N VAL A 90 1.68 -9.23 -3.16
CA VAL A 90 0.90 -7.99 -3.25
C VAL A 90 0.75 -7.57 -4.72
N GLY A 91 1.85 -7.52 -5.48
CA GLY A 91 1.82 -7.19 -6.90
C GLY A 91 1.02 -8.18 -7.77
N LYS A 92 0.99 -9.48 -7.42
CA LYS A 92 0.24 -10.52 -8.14
C LYS A 92 -1.25 -10.53 -7.83
N SER A 93 -1.60 -10.33 -6.55
CA SER A 93 -3.00 -10.29 -6.09
C SER A 93 -3.72 -9.05 -6.62
N ALA A 94 -2.91 -8.08 -7.02
CA ALA A 94 -3.41 -6.95 -7.74
C ALA A 94 -4.04 -7.44 -9.10
N ASP A 95 -3.35 -8.22 -9.91
CA ASP A 95 -3.74 -8.37 -11.32
C ASP A 95 -4.95 -9.33 -11.59
N LYS A 96 -5.47 -10.04 -10.58
CA LYS A 96 -6.53 -11.04 -10.76
C LYS A 96 -7.55 -11.04 -9.62
N PRO A 97 -8.87 -11.05 -9.91
CA PRO A 97 -9.86 -11.37 -8.89
C PRO A 97 -9.65 -12.80 -8.37
N LEU A 98 -9.79 -12.99 -7.06
CA LEU A 98 -9.85 -14.33 -6.47
C LEU A 98 -11.10 -15.04 -7.01
N ARG A 99 -10.91 -16.25 -7.52
CA ARG A 99 -12.00 -17.12 -8.04
C ARG A 99 -12.65 -17.89 -6.91
#